data_AF-A0A353PEJ0-F1
#
_entry.id   AF-A0A353PEJ0-F1
#
_cell.length_a   1.000
_cell.length_b   1.000
_cell.length_c   1.000
_cell.angle_alpha   90.00
_cell.angle_beta   90.00
_cell.angle_gamma   90.00
#
_symmetry.space_group_name_H-M   'P 1'
#
loop_
_entity.id
_entity.type
_entity.pdbx_description
1 polymer ?
#
loop_
_entity_poly.entity_id
_entity_poly.type
_entity_poly.pdbx_seq_one_letter_code
_entity_poly.pdbx_strand_id
1 'polypeptide(L)'
;VPYAMEESLPGELEEYDFTIGQRQPDKCIPVVAVSRHDLARWRDRLAELGFPTVPLLPACLALAWEPGYWTVALGSREVNVRTGPWTGWGCEPEALAPMLRRLWGNVDDPPATALRVIADPAQVQELAEMLPEISMSSWPPEQGWQRPARETVAGLALGNTGSAQDEAMPAILKRWRLPVAMAVLWGMV
;
A
#
# COMPACT_ATOMS: atom_id res chain seq x y z
N VAL A 1 -15.03 2.95 -5.64
CA VAL A 1 -13.78 3.30 -4.93
C VAL A 1 -13.63 4.82 -4.83
N PRO A 2 -13.60 5.62 -5.92
CA PRO A 2 -13.46 7.08 -5.80
C PRO A 2 -14.51 7.73 -4.89
N TYR A 3 -15.79 7.48 -5.13
CA TYR A 3 -16.88 7.96 -4.26
C TYR A 3 -16.80 7.51 -2.80
N ALA A 4 -16.21 6.34 -2.54
CA ALA A 4 -16.05 5.86 -1.16
C ALA A 4 -14.85 6.51 -0.45
N MET A 5 -13.98 7.21 -1.19
CA MET A 5 -12.78 7.89 -0.70
C MET A 5 -12.92 9.42 -0.68
N GLU A 6 -14.05 9.96 -1.13
CA GLU A 6 -14.28 11.41 -1.24
C GLU A 6 -14.06 12.15 0.08
N GLU A 7 -14.54 11.59 1.19
CA GLU A 7 -14.36 12.19 2.52
C GLU A 7 -12.94 11.97 3.09
N SER A 8 -12.16 11.06 2.50
CA SER A 8 -10.83 10.68 2.99
C SER A 8 -9.69 11.38 2.26
N LEU A 9 -9.96 12.02 1.12
CA LEU A 9 -8.96 12.68 0.29
C LEU A 9 -9.16 14.20 0.31
N PRO A 10 -8.08 14.98 0.40
CA PRO A 10 -8.17 16.42 0.19
C PRO A 10 -8.35 16.73 -1.30
N GLY A 11 -9.24 17.65 -1.65
CA GLY A 11 -9.43 18.11 -3.03
C GLY A 11 -10.43 17.26 -3.83
N GLU A 12 -10.36 17.37 -5.16
CA GLU A 12 -11.29 16.70 -6.08
C GLU A 12 -10.80 15.29 -6.45
N LEU A 13 -11.72 14.33 -6.59
CA LEU A 13 -11.39 12.93 -6.89
C LEU A 13 -10.69 12.76 -8.25
N GLU A 14 -10.99 13.65 -9.19
CA GLU A 14 -10.44 13.69 -10.55
C GLU A 14 -8.93 13.97 -10.56
N GLU A 15 -8.39 14.55 -9.49
CA GLU A 15 -6.97 14.86 -9.32
C GLU A 15 -6.13 13.64 -8.92
N TYR A 16 -6.79 12.53 -8.56
CA TYR A 16 -6.14 11.32 -8.08
C TYR A 16 -6.15 10.17 -9.10
N ASP A 17 -5.10 9.37 -9.05
CA ASP A 17 -5.04 8.04 -9.65
C ASP A 17 -5.23 6.99 -8.55
N PHE A 18 -6.02 5.97 -8.83
CA PHE A 18 -6.41 4.94 -7.87
C PHE A 18 -5.95 3.58 -8.34
N THR A 19 -5.12 2.92 -7.54
CA THR A 19 -4.77 1.51 -7.72
C THR A 19 -5.54 0.68 -6.70
N ILE A 20 -6.29 -0.31 -7.19
CA ILE A 20 -7.19 -1.14 -6.38
C ILE A 20 -6.60 -2.55 -6.31
N GLY A 21 -6.32 -3.02 -5.10
CA GLY A 21 -5.81 -4.36 -4.88
C GLY A 21 -6.92 -5.40 -4.81
N GLN A 22 -6.54 -6.65 -4.56
CA GLN A 22 -7.49 -7.75 -4.44
C GLN A 22 -8.34 -7.62 -3.18
N ARG A 23 -9.60 -8.06 -3.27
CA ARG A 23 -10.48 -8.17 -2.11
C ARG A 23 -9.92 -9.21 -1.14
N GLN A 24 -9.92 -8.85 0.13
CA GLN A 24 -9.38 -9.63 1.22
C GLN A 24 -10.44 -10.56 1.86
N PRO A 25 -10.03 -11.58 2.64
CA PRO A 25 -10.96 -12.51 3.28
C PRO A 25 -11.98 -11.84 4.20
N ASP A 26 -11.61 -10.72 4.82
CA ASP A 26 -12.45 -9.85 5.66
C ASP A 26 -13.40 -8.93 4.85
N LYS A 27 -13.38 -9.06 3.52
CA LYS A 27 -14.12 -8.26 2.52
C LYS A 27 -13.61 -6.83 2.32
N CYS A 28 -12.52 -6.44 2.99
CA CYS A 28 -11.85 -5.17 2.74
C CYS A 28 -11.18 -5.17 1.34
N ILE A 29 -11.01 -3.99 0.76
CA ILE A 29 -10.31 -3.81 -0.52
C ILE A 29 -9.23 -2.76 -0.29
N PRO A 30 -7.94 -3.11 -0.42
CA PRO A 30 -6.88 -2.14 -0.27
C PRO A 30 -6.83 -1.24 -1.51
N VAL A 31 -6.60 0.05 -1.26
CA VAL A 31 -6.59 1.09 -2.28
C VAL A 31 -5.38 1.99 -2.03
N VAL A 32 -4.65 2.32 -3.08
CA VAL A 32 -3.67 3.40 -3.08
C VAL A 32 -4.23 4.52 -3.95
N ALA A 33 -4.33 5.71 -3.38
CA ALA A 33 -4.66 6.94 -4.10
C ALA A 33 -3.40 7.82 -4.14
N VAL A 34 -3.10 8.39 -5.30
CA VAL A 34 -1.96 9.29 -5.48
C VAL A 34 -2.35 10.46 -6.37
N SER A 35 -1.84 11.65 -6.08
CA SER A 35 -2.00 12.81 -6.98
C SER A 35 -1.48 12.46 -8.37
N ARG A 36 -2.29 12.69 -9.41
CA ARG A 36 -1.90 12.52 -10.82
C ARG A 36 -0.71 13.41 -11.17
N HIS A 37 -0.68 14.62 -10.60
CA HIS A 37 0.40 15.58 -10.82
C HIS A 37 1.73 15.04 -10.29
N ASP A 38 1.76 14.57 -9.03
CA ASP A 38 2.98 14.03 -8.43
C ASP A 38 3.41 12.73 -9.11
N LEU A 39 2.46 11.84 -9.43
CA LEU A 39 2.75 10.61 -10.15
C LEU A 39 3.39 10.87 -11.52
N ALA A 40 2.85 11.82 -12.29
CA ALA A 40 3.44 12.23 -13.57
C ALA A 40 4.86 12.77 -13.38
N ARG A 41 5.06 13.68 -12.41
CA ARG A 41 6.37 14.27 -12.09
C ARG A 41 7.40 13.20 -11.74
N TRP A 42 7.04 12.21 -10.92
CA TRP A 42 7.95 11.13 -10.55
C TRP A 42 8.29 10.21 -11.73
N ARG A 43 7.31 9.91 -12.59
CA ARG A 43 7.53 9.09 -13.79
C ARG A 43 8.43 9.78 -14.81
N ASP A 44 8.23 11.07 -15.04
CA ASP A 44 9.10 11.87 -15.92
C ASP A 44 10.54 11.85 -15.40
N ARG A 45 10.71 12.05 -14.09
CA ARG A 45 12.04 12.00 -13.47
C ARG A 45 12.69 10.63 -13.57
N LEU A 46 11.94 9.55 -13.43
CA LEU A 46 12.45 8.20 -13.62
C LEU A 46 12.80 7.92 -15.08
N ALA A 47 12.02 8.41 -16.03
CA ALA A 47 12.30 8.29 -17.45
C ALA A 47 13.60 9.02 -17.84
N GLU A 48 13.83 10.23 -17.33
CA GLU A 48 15.09 10.97 -17.48
C GLU A 48 16.31 10.19 -16.97
N LEU A 49 16.13 9.38 -15.92
CA LEU A 49 17.16 8.52 -15.34
C LEU A 49 17.29 7.16 -16.04
N GLY A 50 16.52 6.89 -17.09
CA GLY A 50 16.56 5.63 -17.85
C GLY A 50 15.66 4.51 -17.29
N PHE A 51 14.70 4.83 -16.42
CA PHE A 51 13.83 3.89 -15.71
C PHE A 51 12.32 4.10 -15.98
N PRO A 52 11.84 4.19 -17.23
CA PRO A 52 10.48 4.63 -17.55
C PRO A 52 9.36 3.65 -17.11
N THR A 53 9.71 2.39 -16.79
CA THR A 53 8.76 1.31 -16.48
C THR A 53 8.91 0.76 -15.06
N VAL A 54 9.66 1.43 -14.19
CA VAL A 54 9.82 0.96 -12.81
C VAL A 54 8.48 1.12 -12.06
N PRO A 55 7.96 0.05 -11.44
CA PRO A 55 6.74 0.14 -10.65
C PRO A 55 6.99 1.01 -9.42
N LEU A 56 6.06 1.92 -9.14
CA LEU A 56 6.07 2.78 -7.96
C LEU A 56 5.18 2.18 -6.86
N LEU A 57 5.63 2.23 -5.62
CA LEU A 57 4.91 1.70 -4.47
C LEU A 57 5.07 2.67 -3.28
N PRO A 58 4.04 2.85 -2.43
CA PRO A 58 4.22 3.52 -1.15
C PRO A 58 5.35 2.88 -0.33
N ALA A 59 6.29 3.69 0.15
CA ALA A 59 7.50 3.21 0.81
C ALA A 59 7.21 2.35 2.06
N CYS A 60 6.17 2.69 2.83
CA CYS A 60 5.72 1.88 3.96
C CYS A 60 5.34 0.44 3.58
N LEU A 61 4.82 0.20 2.37
CA LEU A 61 4.44 -1.13 1.91
C LEU A 61 5.63 -1.96 1.40
N ALA A 62 6.80 -1.34 1.23
CA ALA A 62 8.05 -2.03 0.93
C ALA A 62 8.75 -2.60 2.17
N LEU A 63 8.35 -2.19 3.37
CA LEU A 63 8.87 -2.72 4.64
C LEU A 63 8.40 -4.17 4.86
N ALA A 64 9.16 -4.99 5.56
CA ALA A 64 8.73 -6.32 5.94
C ALA A 64 7.45 -6.29 6.80
N TRP A 65 6.61 -7.32 6.68
CA TRP A 65 5.39 -7.47 7.46
C TRP A 65 5.34 -8.83 8.13
N GLU A 66 5.02 -8.82 9.42
CA GLU A 66 4.75 -10.01 10.22
C GLU A 66 3.47 -9.79 11.04
N PRO A 67 2.59 -10.79 11.14
CA PRO A 67 1.44 -10.71 12.03
C PRO A 67 1.86 -10.36 13.47
N GLY A 68 1.16 -9.40 14.08
CA GLY A 68 1.42 -8.97 15.46
C GLY A 68 2.56 -7.95 15.63
N TYR A 69 3.20 -7.52 14.55
CA TYR A 69 4.24 -6.50 14.58
C TYR A 69 3.95 -5.35 13.61
N TRP A 70 4.33 -4.13 14.01
CA TRP A 70 4.53 -3.04 13.05
C TRP A 70 6.00 -2.89 12.76
N THR A 71 6.32 -2.61 11.50
CA THR A 71 7.69 -2.39 11.05
C THR A 71 7.90 -0.91 10.81
N VAL A 72 8.92 -0.33 11.41
CA VAL A 72 9.28 1.09 11.29
C VAL A 72 10.65 1.20 10.66
N ALA A 73 10.79 1.97 9.59
CA ALA A 73 12.10 2.37 9.07
C ALA A 73 12.38 3.82 9.45
N LEU A 74 13.40 4.03 10.29
CA LEU A 74 13.82 5.38 10.64
C LEU A 74 14.77 5.92 9.56
N GLY A 75 14.37 7.02 8.94
CA GLY A 75 15.23 7.82 8.06
C GLY A 75 15.47 9.20 8.66
N SER A 76 16.49 9.90 8.13
CA SER A 76 16.82 11.26 8.58
C SER A 76 15.83 12.32 8.10
N ARG A 77 15.02 12.03 7.07
CA ARG A 77 14.06 12.97 6.48
C ARG A 77 12.62 12.51 6.60
N GLU A 78 12.42 11.20 6.58
CA GLU A 78 11.12 10.57 6.64
C GLU A 78 11.22 9.27 7.43
N VAL A 79 10.13 8.92 8.09
CA VAL A 79 9.93 7.63 8.73
C VAL A 79 8.78 6.95 8.04
N ASN A 80 8.92 5.65 7.78
CA ASN A 80 7.88 4.83 7.21
C ASN A 80 7.46 3.76 8.22
N VAL A 81 6.15 3.57 8.38
CA VAL A 81 5.55 2.62 9.32
C VAL A 81 4.60 1.70 8.58
N ARG A 82 4.86 0.40 8.61
CA ARG A 82 3.95 -0.63 8.11
C ARG A 82 3.14 -1.19 9.26
N THR A 83 1.83 -0.95 9.25
CA THR A 83 0.91 -1.37 10.31
C THR A 83 0.17 -2.67 10.01
N GLY A 84 0.20 -3.09 8.74
CA GLY A 84 -0.52 -4.27 8.29
C GLY A 84 -0.07 -4.75 6.91
N PRO A 85 -0.73 -5.78 6.37
CA PRO A 85 -0.38 -6.36 5.07
C PRO A 85 -0.58 -5.38 3.91
N TRP A 86 -1.57 -4.47 4.00
CA TRP A 86 -1.82 -3.42 2.99
C TRP A 86 -1.98 -2.02 3.59
N THR A 87 -1.55 -1.84 4.84
CA THR A 87 -1.72 -0.57 5.58
C THR A 87 -0.39 -0.09 6.13
N GLY A 88 -0.23 1.23 6.12
CA GLY A 88 0.96 1.90 6.62
C GLY A 88 0.87 3.39 6.35
N TRP A 89 1.83 4.12 6.87
CA TRP A 89 1.90 5.56 6.76
C TRP A 89 3.36 6.02 6.80
N GLY A 90 3.59 7.26 6.39
CA GLY A 90 4.88 7.92 6.52
C GLY A 90 4.70 9.29 7.18
N CYS A 91 5.74 9.77 7.84
CA CYS A 91 5.76 11.07 8.50
C CYS A 91 7.19 11.61 8.61
N GLU A 92 7.34 12.86 9.04
CA GLU A 92 8.62 13.39 9.48
C GLU A 92 9.07 12.73 10.80
N PRO A 93 10.39 12.61 11.07
CA PRO A 93 10.90 11.97 12.29
C PRO A 93 10.32 12.53 13.59
N GLU A 94 10.10 13.85 13.65
CA GLU A 94 9.57 14.54 14.83
C GLU A 94 8.10 14.20 15.10
N ALA A 95 7.35 13.82 14.06
CA ALA A 95 5.95 13.44 14.14
C ALA A 95 5.75 11.96 14.53
N LEU A 96 6.80 11.13 14.44
CA LEU A 96 6.71 9.69 14.67
C LEU A 96 6.16 9.36 16.07
N ALA A 97 6.80 9.88 17.12
CA ALA A 97 6.44 9.56 18.49
C ALA A 97 4.99 9.93 18.84
N PRO A 98 4.50 11.17 18.60
CA PRO A 98 3.11 11.50 18.87
C PRO A 98 2.12 10.69 18.01
N MET A 99 2.45 10.39 16.75
CA MET A 99 1.61 9.54 15.91
C MET A 99 1.53 8.11 16.43
N LEU A 100 2.66 7.51 16.82
CA LEU A 100 2.69 6.18 17.42
C LEU A 100 1.84 6.13 18.69
N ARG A 101 1.97 7.08 19.63
CA ARG A 101 1.13 7.12 20.83
C ARG A 101 -0.36 7.15 20.51
N ARG A 102 -0.75 7.95 19.51
CA ARG A 102 -2.14 8.08 19.09
C ARG A 102 -2.68 6.80 18.46
N LEU A 103 -1.86 6.11 17.66
CA LEU A 103 -2.32 4.97 16.86
C LEU A 103 -2.17 3.64 17.60
N TRP A 104 -1.19 3.50 18.49
CA TRP A 104 -0.88 2.25 19.21
C TRP A 104 -2.03 1.77 20.11
N GLY A 105 -2.77 2.70 20.72
CA GLY A 105 -3.93 2.38 21.58
C GLY A 105 -5.25 2.16 20.83
N ASN A 106 -5.26 2.39 19.51
CA ASN A 106 -6.47 2.31 18.67
C ASN A 106 -6.36 1.18 17.62
N VAL A 107 -5.48 0.21 17.84
CA VAL A 107 -5.31 -0.92 16.91
C VAL A 107 -6.40 -1.95 17.16
N ASP A 108 -7.19 -2.24 16.13
CA ASP A 108 -8.19 -3.31 16.13
C ASP A 108 -7.55 -4.71 16.21
N ASP A 109 -8.35 -5.72 16.57
CA ASP A 109 -7.92 -7.08 16.89
C ASP A 109 -7.44 -7.89 15.65
N PRO A 110 -6.26 -8.55 15.68
CA PRO A 110 -5.28 -8.57 16.76
C PRO A 110 -4.37 -7.33 16.76
N PRO A 111 -4.22 -6.66 17.92
CA PRO A 111 -3.38 -5.48 18.02
C PRO A 111 -1.90 -5.82 17.82
N ALA A 112 -1.14 -4.87 17.29
CA ALA A 112 0.30 -4.99 17.26
C ALA A 112 0.85 -5.09 18.69
N THR A 113 1.72 -6.06 18.90
CA THR A 113 2.29 -6.38 20.21
C THR A 113 3.65 -5.72 20.43
N ALA A 114 4.38 -5.41 19.35
CA ALA A 114 5.67 -4.74 19.41
C ALA A 114 6.06 -4.08 18.07
N LEU A 115 7.04 -3.18 18.12
CA LEU A 115 7.68 -2.58 16.96
C LEU A 115 8.97 -3.30 16.57
N ARG A 116 9.12 -3.53 15.27
CA ARG A 116 10.40 -3.86 14.64
C ARG A 116 10.96 -2.60 14.00
N VAL A 117 12.08 -2.10 14.50
CA VAL A 117 12.64 -0.81 14.09
C VAL A 117 13.92 -1.04 13.29
N ILE A 118 13.91 -0.62 12.03
CA ILE A 118 15.03 -0.67 11.10
C ILE A 118 15.82 0.62 11.26
N ALA A 119 16.81 0.58 12.14
CA ALA A 119 17.64 1.71 12.53
C ALA A 119 18.86 1.23 13.32
N ASP A 120 19.81 2.14 13.57
CA ASP A 120 20.90 1.86 14.50
C ASP A 120 20.37 1.61 15.92
N PRO A 121 20.95 0.65 16.68
CA PRO A 121 20.48 0.32 18.03
C PRO A 121 20.37 1.52 18.98
N ALA A 122 21.23 2.53 18.82
CA ALA A 122 21.17 3.77 19.60
C ALA A 122 19.87 4.56 19.34
N GLN A 123 19.46 4.68 18.08
CA GLN A 123 18.21 5.36 17.71
C GLN A 123 16.98 4.59 18.21
N VAL A 124 17.04 3.25 18.19
CA VAL A 124 15.98 2.41 18.75
C VAL A 124 15.86 2.61 20.25
N GLN A 125 16.99 2.71 20.96
CA GLN A 125 17.03 2.96 22.39
C GLN A 125 16.43 4.34 22.73
N GLU A 126 16.80 5.39 22.01
CA GLU A 126 16.22 6.73 22.18
C GLU A 126 14.69 6.72 21.97
N LEU A 127 14.22 6.04 20.93
CA LEU A 127 12.78 5.92 20.67
C LEU A 127 12.06 5.12 21.75
N ALA A 128 12.68 4.04 22.26
CA ALA A 128 12.14 3.24 23.36
C ALA A 128 12.05 4.03 24.68
N GLU A 129 13.00 4.95 24.93
CA GLU A 129 12.94 5.86 26.08
C GLU A 129 11.79 6.87 25.95
N MET A 130 11.50 7.32 24.74
CA MET A 130 10.36 8.20 24.47
C MET A 130 9.01 7.47 24.57
N LEU A 131 8.98 6.17 24.31
CA LEU A 131 7.76 5.35 24.21
C LEU A 131 7.92 4.08 25.05
N PRO A 132 8.05 4.19 26.38
CA PRO A 132 8.31 3.05 27.27
C PRO A 132 7.15 2.05 27.30
N GLU A 133 5.95 2.46 26.89
CA GLU A 133 4.76 1.61 26.78
C GLU A 133 4.79 0.66 25.58
N ILE A 134 5.71 0.87 24.63
CA ILE A 134 5.80 0.09 23.39
C ILE A 134 7.06 -0.77 23.44
N SER A 135 6.89 -2.09 23.33
CA SER A 135 8.03 -2.99 23.17
C SER A 135 8.65 -2.79 21.79
N MET A 136 9.96 -2.59 21.73
CA MET A 136 10.70 -2.37 20.49
C MET A 136 11.91 -3.28 20.39
N SER A 137 12.25 -3.67 19.17
CA SER A 137 13.50 -4.35 18.87
C SER A 137 14.12 -3.80 17.60
N SER A 138 15.44 -3.67 17.58
CA SER A 138 16.18 -3.33 16.37
C SER A 138 16.15 -4.49 15.37
N TRP A 139 15.94 -4.16 14.10
CA TRP A 139 16.10 -5.04 12.96
C TRP A 139 17.16 -4.48 12.01
N PRO A 140 18.06 -5.32 11.51
CA PRO A 140 19.05 -4.86 10.55
C PRO A 140 18.37 -4.56 9.20
N PRO A 141 18.92 -3.62 8.39
CA PRO A 141 18.31 -3.19 7.12
C PRO A 141 17.97 -4.33 6.17
N GLU A 142 18.82 -5.36 6.08
CA GLU A 142 18.61 -6.53 5.22
C GLU A 142 17.38 -7.36 5.60
N GLN A 143 16.97 -7.34 6.88
CA GLN A 143 15.75 -7.99 7.36
C GLN A 143 14.54 -7.05 7.28
N GLY A 144 14.78 -5.75 7.36
CA GLY A 144 13.75 -4.73 7.28
C GLY A 144 13.13 -4.54 5.90
N TRP A 145 13.94 -4.69 4.86
CA TRP A 145 13.54 -4.50 3.46
C TRP A 145 13.44 -5.85 2.72
N GLN A 146 12.69 -6.81 3.27
CA GLN A 146 12.55 -8.12 2.63
C GLN A 146 11.71 -8.06 1.34
N ARG A 147 12.10 -8.85 0.32
CA ARG A 147 11.38 -9.00 -0.97
C ARG A 147 9.97 -9.64 -0.94
N PRO A 148 9.46 -10.38 0.08
CA PRO A 148 8.16 -11.07 -0.02
C PRO A 148 6.97 -10.10 0.00
N ALA A 149 7.18 -8.82 0.28
CA ALA A 149 6.15 -7.79 0.11
C ALA A 149 5.78 -7.54 -1.37
N ARG A 150 6.63 -7.91 -2.33
CA ARG A 150 6.35 -7.64 -3.75
C ARG A 150 5.14 -8.44 -4.27
N GLU A 151 4.95 -9.70 -3.90
CA GLU A 151 3.79 -10.47 -4.38
C GLU A 151 2.48 -10.00 -3.73
N THR A 152 2.52 -9.73 -2.43
CA THR A 152 1.36 -9.29 -1.64
C THR A 152 0.87 -7.89 -2.04
N VAL A 153 1.77 -7.06 -2.57
CA VAL A 153 1.52 -5.63 -2.86
C VAL A 153 1.70 -5.31 -4.35
N ALA A 154 2.05 -6.28 -5.21
CA ALA A 154 2.20 -6.07 -6.67
C ALA A 154 0.93 -5.53 -7.33
N GLY A 155 -0.24 -5.91 -6.80
CA GLY A 155 -1.54 -5.39 -7.23
C GLY A 155 -1.79 -3.92 -6.86
N LEU A 156 -0.92 -3.31 -6.05
CA LEU A 156 -1.00 -1.92 -5.61
C LEU A 156 0.15 -1.05 -6.16
N ALA A 157 0.95 -1.58 -7.09
CA ALA A 157 1.94 -0.79 -7.80
C ALA A 157 1.25 0.29 -8.65
N LEU A 158 1.59 1.55 -8.39
CA LEU A 158 1.05 2.71 -9.09
C LEU A 158 1.40 2.65 -10.58
N GLY A 159 0.41 2.93 -11.42
CA GLY A 159 0.53 2.84 -12.87
C GLY A 159 0.39 1.43 -13.44
N ASN A 160 0.10 0.42 -12.61
CA ASN A 160 -0.33 -0.90 -13.08
C ASN A 160 -1.85 -0.87 -13.39
N THR A 161 -2.23 -0.13 -14.43
CA THR A 161 -3.62 -0.08 -14.91
C THR A 161 -4.09 -1.39 -15.59
N GLY A 162 -3.26 -2.44 -15.58
CA GLY A 162 -3.40 -3.61 -16.46
C GLY A 162 -3.83 -4.94 -15.84
N SER A 163 -4.41 -5.00 -14.63
CA SER A 163 -4.84 -6.33 -14.12
C SER A 163 -6.16 -6.40 -13.36
N ALA A 164 -6.66 -5.33 -12.74
CA ALA A 164 -7.97 -5.39 -12.06
C ALA A 164 -9.16 -5.06 -12.99
N GLN A 165 -8.97 -4.22 -14.02
CA GLN A 165 -10.02 -3.92 -14.99
C GLN A 165 -10.04 -4.88 -16.19
N ASP A 166 -8.90 -5.48 -16.54
CA ASP A 166 -8.77 -6.32 -17.73
C ASP A 166 -9.30 -7.76 -17.55
N GLU A 167 -9.51 -8.24 -16.31
CA GLU A 167 -10.13 -9.55 -16.06
C GLU A 167 -11.66 -9.52 -15.94
N ALA A 168 -12.25 -8.34 -15.68
CA ALA A 168 -13.71 -8.20 -15.57
C ALA A 168 -14.41 -8.24 -16.95
N MET A 169 -13.74 -7.76 -18.01
CA MET A 169 -14.29 -7.69 -19.36
C MET A 169 -14.35 -9.05 -20.11
N PRO A 170 -13.35 -9.95 -20.05
CA PRO A 170 -13.42 -11.25 -20.73
C PRO A 170 -14.35 -12.25 -20.04
N ALA A 171 -14.63 -12.09 -18.73
CA ALA A 171 -15.52 -12.99 -17.98
C ALA A 171 -17.01 -12.75 -18.32
N ILE A 172 -17.41 -11.48 -18.45
CA ILE A 172 -18.78 -11.11 -18.86
C ILE A 172 -19.01 -11.50 -20.32
N LEU A 173 -18.07 -11.25 -21.23
CA LEU A 173 -18.18 -11.64 -22.64
C LEU A 173 -18.17 -13.16 -22.85
N LYS A 174 -17.48 -13.94 -22.00
CA LYS A 174 -17.55 -15.43 -22.04
C LYS A 174 -18.95 -15.96 -21.73
N ARG A 175 -19.72 -15.28 -20.87
CA ARG A 175 -21.04 -15.74 -20.39
C ARG A 175 -22.15 -15.61 -21.45
N TRP A 176 -21.96 -14.74 -22.45
CA TRP A 176 -22.94 -14.49 -23.52
C TRP A 176 -22.61 -15.17 -24.86
N ARG A 177 -21.55 -15.98 -24.95
CA ARG A 177 -21.17 -16.64 -26.22
C ARG A 177 -22.24 -17.61 -26.74
N LEU A 178 -22.94 -18.30 -25.83
CA LEU A 178 -24.02 -19.23 -26.14
C LEU A 178 -25.32 -18.54 -26.61
N PRO A 179 -25.86 -17.53 -25.89
CA PRO A 179 -27.06 -16.83 -26.38
C PRO A 179 -26.82 -16.04 -27.68
N VAL A 180 -25.63 -15.48 -27.91
CA VAL A 180 -25.30 -14.83 -29.19
C VAL A 180 -25.21 -15.85 -30.33
N ALA A 181 -24.62 -17.03 -30.10
CA ALA A 181 -24.58 -18.10 -31.10
C ALA A 181 -25.98 -18.62 -31.45
N MET A 182 -26.89 -18.74 -30.48
CA MET A 182 -28.28 -19.12 -30.74
C MET A 182 -29.06 -18.04 -31.52
N ALA A 183 -28.87 -16.76 -31.23
CA ALA A 183 -29.55 -15.67 -31.96
C ALA A 183 -29.12 -15.59 -33.43
N VAL A 184 -27.83 -15.84 -33.73
CA VAL A 184 -27.32 -15.91 -35.11
C VAL A 184 -27.85 -17.15 -35.85
N LEU A 185 -27.98 -18.29 -35.16
CA LEU A 185 -28.56 -19.51 -35.74
C LEU A 185 -30.08 -19.40 -35.98
N TRP A 186 -30.78 -18.57 -35.21
CA TRP A 186 -32.23 -18.38 -35.36
C TRP A 186 -32.60 -17.25 -36.32
N GLY A 187 -31.71 -16.28 -36.55
CA GLY A 187 -31.90 -15.22 -37.55
C GLY A 187 -31.60 -15.64 -39.01
N MET A 188 -31.30 -16.91 -39.26
CA MET A 188 -30.93 -17.44 -40.58
C MET A 188 -31.92 -18.48 -41.13
N VAL A 189 -33.14 -18.53 -40.59
CA VAL A 189 -34.31 -19.27 -41.09
C VAL A 189 -35.43 -18.28 -41.38
#